data_AF-A0AAN6RCY0-F1
#
_entry.id   AF-A0AAN6RCY0-F1
#
_cell.length_a   1.000
_cell.length_b   1.000
_cell.length_c   1.000
_cell.angle_alpha   90.00
_cell.angle_beta   90.00
_cell.angle_gamma   90.00
#
_symmetry.space_group_name_H-M   'P 1'
#
loop_
_entity.id
_entity.type
_entity.pdbx_description
1 polymer ?
#
loop_
_entity_poly.entity_id
_entity_poly.type
_entity_poly.pdbx_seq_one_letter_code
_entity_poly.pdbx_strand_id
1 'polypeptide(L)'
;MPLPTILAFHGSGSNSTIHTIQLARLTRFLRPHFDLESLTGPIESAAGPGILPFFEGCGPYYRWLPPTEAVSASVTRDASMTSLHMGGDVVSMIKGEVEKCLFVVSAADSAGGGGGGGGEVGVE
;
A
#
# COMPACT_ATOMS: atom_id res chain seq x y z
N MET A 1 -14.56 12.32 8.54
CA MET A 1 -13.09 12.24 8.54
C MET A 1 -12.71 10.91 7.91
N PRO A 2 -12.00 10.89 6.77
CA PRO A 2 -11.45 9.64 6.23
C PRO A 2 -10.47 9.00 7.21
N LEU A 3 -10.35 7.67 7.17
CA LEU A 3 -9.41 6.94 8.02
C LEU A 3 -7.98 7.12 7.46
N PRO A 4 -6.94 7.14 8.31
CA PRO A 4 -5.57 7.10 7.83
C PRO A 4 -5.32 5.84 6.99
N THR A 5 -4.63 5.99 5.86
CA THR A 5 -4.29 4.87 4.97
C THR A 5 -2.94 4.28 5.32
N ILE A 6 -2.87 2.96 5.46
CA ILE A 6 -1.63 2.20 5.54
C ILE A 6 -1.29 1.68 4.15
N LEU A 7 -0.21 2.20 3.56
CA LEU A 7 0.39 1.64 2.35
C LEU A 7 1.18 0.38 2.70
N ALA A 8 0.78 -0.75 2.14
CA ALA A 8 1.32 -2.06 2.47
C ALA A 8 2.10 -2.65 1.27
N PHE A 9 3.36 -3.00 1.51
CA PHE A 9 4.30 -3.47 0.48
C PHE A 9 4.47 -4.98 0.54
N HIS A 10 4.23 -5.67 -0.58
CA HIS A 10 4.44 -7.11 -0.67
C HIS A 10 5.94 -7.47 -0.74
N GLY A 11 6.29 -8.70 -0.37
CA GLY A 11 7.64 -9.25 -0.56
C GLY A 11 7.98 -9.52 -2.04
N SER A 12 9.26 -9.73 -2.35
CA SER A 12 9.71 -10.03 -3.72
C SER A 12 9.03 -11.28 -4.30
N GLY A 13 8.59 -11.21 -5.56
CA GLY A 13 7.92 -12.31 -6.25
C GLY A 13 6.44 -12.47 -5.88
N SER A 14 5.77 -11.39 -5.49
CA SER A 14 4.32 -11.34 -5.19
C SER A 14 3.66 -10.16 -5.92
N ASN A 15 2.40 -9.85 -5.63
CA ASN A 15 1.70 -8.66 -6.12
C ASN A 15 0.63 -8.17 -5.14
N SER A 16 -0.03 -7.05 -5.44
CA SER A 16 -1.05 -6.48 -4.55
C SER A 16 -2.24 -7.39 -4.30
N THR A 17 -2.64 -8.21 -5.29
CA THR A 17 -3.79 -9.13 -5.15
C THR A 17 -3.47 -10.20 -4.12
N ILE A 18 -2.32 -10.86 -4.27
CA ILE A 18 -1.87 -11.90 -3.34
C ILE A 18 -1.68 -11.32 -1.94
N HIS A 19 -1.06 -10.15 -1.84
CA HIS A 19 -0.81 -9.50 -0.57
C HIS A 19 -2.11 -9.07 0.14
N THR A 20 -3.11 -8.60 -0.60
CA THR A 20 -4.44 -8.33 -0.05
C THR A 20 -5.07 -9.58 0.56
N ILE A 21 -4.94 -10.73 -0.10
CA ILE A 21 -5.41 -12.02 0.43
C ILE A 21 -4.63 -12.40 1.69
N GLN A 22 -3.30 -12.29 1.67
CA GLN A 22 -2.44 -12.58 2.82
C GLN A 22 -2.76 -11.68 4.03
N LEU A 23 -3.17 -10.43 3.78
CA LEU A 23 -3.55 -9.48 4.82
C LEU A 23 -5.02 -9.54 5.25
N ALA A 24 -5.88 -10.35 4.61
CA ALA A 24 -7.33 -10.31 4.83
C ALA A 24 -7.75 -10.37 6.31
N ARG A 25 -7.07 -11.19 7.12
CA ARG A 25 -7.32 -11.26 8.58
C ARG A 25 -6.89 -10.00 9.31
N LEU A 26 -5.73 -9.45 8.98
CA LEU A 26 -5.23 -8.20 9.56
C LEU A 26 -6.16 -7.04 9.20
N THR A 27 -6.52 -6.91 7.92
CA THR A 27 -7.43 -5.87 7.42
C THR A 27 -8.76 -5.88 8.17
N ARG A 28 -9.30 -7.06 8.51
CA ARG A 28 -10.55 -7.14 9.31
C ARG A 28 -10.44 -6.47 10.68
N PHE A 29 -9.28 -6.56 11.34
CA PHE A 29 -9.05 -5.92 12.63
C PHE A 29 -8.74 -4.42 12.48
N LEU A 30 -8.09 -4.01 11.39
CA LEU A 30 -7.69 -2.63 11.16
C LEU A 30 -8.80 -1.74 10.59
N ARG A 31 -9.76 -2.31 9.85
CA ARG A 31 -10.82 -1.57 9.13
C ARG A 31 -11.58 -0.52 9.96
N PRO A 32 -11.82 -0.68 11.27
CA PRO A 32 -12.46 0.39 12.07
C PRO A 32 -11.59 1.65 12.25
N HIS A 33 -10.28 1.55 12.01
CA HIS A 33 -9.29 2.57 12.35
C HIS A 33 -8.43 3.01 11.15
N PHE A 34 -8.25 2.15 10.16
CA PHE A 34 -7.38 2.39 9.02
C PHE A 34 -7.98 1.83 7.74
N ASP A 35 -7.71 2.53 6.64
CA ASP A 35 -7.76 1.95 5.32
C ASP A 35 -6.42 1.28 5.02
N LEU A 36 -6.42 0.19 4.26
CA LEU A 36 -5.22 -0.54 3.90
C LEU A 36 -5.14 -0.70 2.38
N GLU A 37 -4.05 -0.23 1.80
CA GLU A 37 -3.83 -0.24 0.36
C GLU A 37 -2.56 -1.01 0.05
N SER A 38 -2.71 -2.15 -0.64
CA SER A 38 -1.57 -2.93 -1.08
C SER A 38 -1.05 -2.42 -2.41
N LEU A 39 0.24 -2.05 -2.44
CA LEU A 39 0.89 -1.58 -3.68
C LEU A 39 1.47 -2.75 -4.48
N THR A 40 1.65 -2.56 -5.78
CA THR A 40 2.35 -3.50 -6.67
C THR A 40 3.72 -2.95 -7.04
N GLY A 41 4.75 -3.78 -6.91
CA GLY A 41 6.12 -3.43 -7.28
C GLY A 41 6.26 -3.18 -8.79
N PRO A 42 7.20 -2.33 -9.22
CA PRO A 42 7.31 -1.95 -10.64
C PRO A 42 8.10 -2.94 -11.50
N ILE A 43 8.82 -3.89 -10.90
CA ILE A 43 9.74 -4.77 -11.62
C ILE A 43 9.18 -6.19 -11.64
N GLU A 44 8.85 -6.72 -12.81
CA GLU A 44 8.39 -8.11 -12.95
C GLU A 44 9.47 -9.10 -12.51
N SER A 45 9.06 -10.20 -11.88
CA SER A 45 9.92 -11.25 -11.35
C SER A 45 9.27 -12.62 -11.40
N ALA A 46 10.07 -13.65 -11.14
CA ALA A 46 9.54 -14.98 -10.81
C ALA A 46 8.77 -14.93 -9.47
N ALA A 47 7.96 -15.97 -9.23
CA ALA A 47 7.26 -16.16 -7.97
C ALA A 47 8.25 -16.28 -6.80
N GLY A 48 7.91 -15.65 -5.68
CA GLY A 48 8.70 -15.69 -4.45
C GLY A 48 8.44 -16.96 -3.62
N PRO A 49 9.21 -17.17 -2.54
CA PRO A 49 8.98 -18.26 -1.60
C PRO A 49 7.55 -18.23 -1.03
N GLY A 50 6.87 -19.38 -1.02
CA GLY A 50 5.51 -19.51 -0.48
C GLY A 50 4.39 -18.98 -1.36
N ILE A 51 4.70 -18.44 -2.54
CA ILE A 51 3.69 -17.97 -3.51
C ILE A 51 3.12 -19.16 -4.29
N LEU A 52 3.99 -20.00 -4.85
CA LEU A 52 3.58 -21.24 -5.50
C LEU A 52 3.57 -22.41 -4.51
N PRO A 53 2.65 -23.37 -4.68
CA PRO A 53 1.60 -23.42 -5.72
C PRO A 53 0.33 -22.62 -5.36
N PHE A 54 0.24 -22.07 -4.16
CA PHE A 54 -1.01 -21.52 -3.59
C PHE A 54 -1.63 -20.36 -4.38
N PHE A 55 -0.81 -19.58 -5.08
CA PHE A 55 -1.20 -18.44 -5.91
C PHE A 55 -0.74 -18.62 -7.37
N GLU A 56 -0.73 -19.87 -7.83
CA GLU A 56 -0.58 -20.17 -9.26
C GLU A 56 -1.70 -19.49 -10.06
N GLY A 57 -1.36 -18.93 -11.22
CA GLY A 57 -2.30 -18.16 -12.05
C GLY A 57 -2.58 -16.73 -11.58
N CYS A 58 -2.09 -16.32 -10.40
CA CYS A 58 -2.17 -14.94 -9.94
C CYS A 58 -1.02 -14.05 -10.44
N GLY A 59 -0.17 -14.55 -11.34
CA GLY A 59 0.87 -13.75 -11.97
C GLY A 59 0.29 -12.64 -12.87
N PRO A 60 1.11 -11.68 -13.35
CA PRO A 60 2.55 -11.55 -13.11
C PRO A 60 2.92 -11.26 -11.64
N TYR A 61 4.16 -11.60 -11.27
CA TYR A 61 4.73 -11.35 -9.95
C TYR A 61 5.78 -10.24 -10.04
N TYR A 62 6.01 -9.53 -8.94
CA TYR A 62 6.80 -8.31 -8.93
C TYR A 62 7.75 -8.24 -7.74
N ARG A 63 8.75 -7.36 -7.89
CA ARG A 63 9.71 -6.98 -6.87
C ARG A 63 9.94 -5.46 -6.89
N TRP A 64 10.49 -4.96 -5.80
CA TRP A 64 10.74 -3.53 -5.57
C TRP A 64 12.14 -3.10 -5.97
N LEU A 65 13.10 -4.01 -5.86
CA LEU A 65 14.51 -3.77 -6.09
C LEU A 65 14.98 -4.68 -7.24
N PRO A 66 15.94 -4.23 -8.06
CA PRO A 66 16.63 -5.11 -9.00
C PRO A 66 17.22 -6.34 -8.28
N PRO A 67 17.43 -7.47 -8.97
CA PRO A 67 18.07 -8.63 -8.37
C PRO A 67 19.48 -8.22 -7.95
N THR A 68 19.80 -8.37 -6.67
CA THR A 68 21.20 -8.32 -6.25
C THR A 68 21.89 -9.53 -6.88
N GLU A 69 22.94 -9.33 -7.66
CA GLU A 69 23.76 -10.45 -8.14
C GLU A 69 24.12 -11.33 -6.95
N ALA A 70 23.96 -12.64 -7.12
CA ALA A 70 23.84 -13.65 -6.07
C ALA A 70 24.73 -13.39 -4.84
N VAL A 71 24.17 -12.73 -3.82
CA VAL A 71 24.78 -12.75 -2.49
C VAL A 71 24.56 -14.17 -1.97
N SER A 72 25.63 -14.96 -2.00
CA SER A 72 25.71 -16.28 -1.41
C SER A 72 25.06 -16.28 -0.03
N ALA A 73 24.24 -17.29 0.25
CA ALA A 73 23.38 -17.42 1.43
C ALA A 73 24.07 -17.31 2.82
N SER A 74 25.38 -17.09 2.88
CA SER A 74 26.17 -16.91 4.10
C SER A 74 26.20 -15.48 4.66
N VAL A 75 25.69 -14.45 3.96
CA VAL A 75 25.72 -13.04 4.42
C VAL A 75 24.39 -12.60 5.04
N THR A 76 23.82 -13.40 5.95
CA THR A 76 22.56 -13.10 6.66
C THR A 76 22.75 -12.48 8.04
N ARG A 77 23.94 -11.95 8.36
CA ARG A 77 24.26 -11.51 9.73
C ARG A 77 24.76 -10.08 9.92
N ASP A 78 24.76 -9.24 8.89
CA ASP A 78 25.10 -7.83 9.11
C ASP A 78 23.97 -6.91 8.66
N ALA A 79 23.48 -6.10 9.58
CA ALA A 79 22.37 -5.16 9.41
C ALA A 79 22.80 -3.93 8.56
N SER A 80 23.57 -4.16 7.51
CA SER A 80 24.07 -3.18 6.55
C SER A 80 23.40 -3.38 5.19
N MET A 81 22.07 -3.52 5.18
CA MET A 81 21.25 -3.43 3.95
C MET A 81 20.84 -1.98 3.63
N THR A 82 21.53 -1.00 4.21
CA THR A 82 21.13 0.42 4.20
C THR A 82 21.39 1.17 2.90
N SER A 83 21.70 0.50 1.78
CA SER A 83 21.77 1.18 0.47
C SER A 83 21.55 0.26 -0.73
N LEU A 84 20.50 -0.57 -0.71
CA LEU A 84 19.85 -0.87 -1.99
C LEU A 84 18.99 0.34 -2.33
N HIS A 85 19.56 1.28 -3.09
CA HIS A 85 18.86 2.46 -3.54
C HIS A 85 17.60 2.02 -4.28
N MET A 86 16.44 2.25 -3.65
CA MET A 86 15.14 2.12 -4.31
C MET A 86 15.17 3.12 -5.47
N GLY A 87 15.14 2.62 -6.71
CA GLY A 87 15.35 3.47 -7.89
C GLY A 87 14.40 4.67 -7.89
N GLY A 88 14.83 5.79 -8.47
CA GLY A 88 14.07 7.03 -8.47
C GLY A 88 12.61 6.87 -8.93
N ASP A 89 12.38 5.97 -9.89
CA ASP A 89 11.04 5.63 -10.40
C ASP A 89 10.13 5.04 -9.32
N VAL A 90 10.68 4.18 -8.47
CA VAL A 90 9.94 3.54 -7.38
C VAL A 90 9.59 4.56 -6.30
N VAL A 91 10.52 5.46 -5.98
CA VAL A 91 10.26 6.57 -5.05
C VAL A 91 9.18 7.51 -5.59
N SER A 92 9.24 7.83 -6.89
CA SER A 92 8.23 8.64 -7.57
C SER A 92 6.84 7.99 -7.53
N MET A 93 6.77 6.68 -7.75
CA MET A 93 5.53 5.92 -7.66
C MET A 93 4.94 5.98 -6.25
N ILE A 94 5.73 5.72 -5.21
CA ILE A 94 5.27 5.78 -3.82
C ILE A 94 4.77 7.18 -3.46
N LYS A 95 5.49 8.23 -3.87
CA LYS A 95 5.04 9.62 -3.66
C LYS A 95 3.68 9.87 -4.30
N GLY A 96 3.48 9.40 -5.53
CA GLY A 96 2.20 9.51 -6.23
C GLY A 96 1.06 8.82 -5.48
N GLU A 97 1.28 7.65 -4.88
CA GLU A 97 0.25 6.98 -4.07
C GLU A 97 -0.03 7.74 -2.77
N VAL A 98 1.00 8.24 -2.09
CA VAL A 98 0.83 9.08 -0.89
C VAL A 98 0.00 10.33 -1.18
N GLU A 99 0.27 11.02 -2.29
CA GLU A 99 -0.47 12.21 -2.70
C GLU A 99 -1.95 11.90 -2.98
N LYS A 100 -2.28 10.75 -3.58
CA LYS A 100 -3.67 10.32 -3.78
C LYS A 100 -4.39 10.11 -2.45
N CYS A 101 -3.76 9.45 -1.48
CA CYS A 101 -4.36 9.26 -0.16
C CYS A 101 -4.62 10.60 0.57
N LEU A 102 -3.76 11.59 0.38
CA LEU A 102 -3.92 12.94 0.95
C LEU A 102 -5.06 13.73 0.30
N PHE A 103 -5.24 13.62 -1.01
CA PHE A 103 -6.29 14.38 -1.72
C PHE A 103 -7.72 13.94 -1.31
N VAL A 104 -7.89 12.66 -0.96
CA VAL A 104 -9.15 12.14 -0.41
C VAL A 104 -9.54 12.87 0.89
N VAL A 105 -8.56 13.28 1.71
CA VAL A 105 -8.79 14.04 2.94
C VAL A 105 -9.31 15.45 2.62
N SER A 106 -8.67 16.16 1.69
CA SER A 106 -9.03 17.54 1.36
C SER A 106 -10.41 17.67 0.68
N ALA A 107 -10.79 16.71 -0.16
CA ALA A 107 -12.12 16.68 -0.78
C ALA A 107 -13.24 16.41 0.24
N ALA A 108 -12.99 15.53 1.22
CA ALA A 108 -13.95 15.24 2.27
C ALA A 108 -14.23 16.46 3.17
N ASP A 109 -13.22 17.28 3.45
CA ASP A 109 -13.37 18.51 4.24
C ASP A 109 -14.18 19.59 3.49
N SER A 110 -14.09 19.62 2.15
CA SER A 110 -14.80 20.59 1.32
C SER A 110 -16.32 20.34 1.22
N ALA A 111 -16.78 19.13 1.52
CA ALA A 111 -18.20 18.75 1.47
C ALA A 111 -18.97 19.04 2.79
N GLY A 112 -18.29 19.48 3.86
CA GLY A 112 -18.89 19.72 5.18
C GLY A 112 -19.52 21.11 5.38
N GLY A 113 -19.40 22.04 4.44
CA GLY A 113 -19.83 23.43 4.56
C GLY A 113 -21.19 23.72 3.91
N GLY A 114 -22.27 23.09 4.38
CA GLY A 114 -23.60 23.22 3.77
C GLY A 114 -24.76 23.16 4.75
N GLY A 115 -24.63 23.81 5.91
CA GLY A 115 -25.70 23.95 6.91
C GLY A 115 -26.03 25.41 7.17
N GLY A 116 -26.49 26.13 6.14
CA GLY A 116 -27.01 27.48 6.27
C GLY A 116 -28.41 27.47 6.89
N GLY A 117 -28.56 28.15 8.02
CA GLY A 117 -29.84 28.38 8.69
C GLY A 117 -30.73 29.39 7.96
N GLY A 118 -32.00 29.42 8.37
CA GLY A 118 -32.92 30.50 8.02
C GLY A 118 -34.39 30.21 8.37
N GLY A 119 -34.91 30.96 9.35
CA GLY A 119 -36.33 31.28 9.54
C GLY A 119 -37.14 30.31 10.40
N GLU A 120 -38.02 30.72 11.31
CA GLU A 120 -38.40 32.03 11.83
C GLU A 120 -39.21 31.80 13.12
N VAL A 121 -39.23 32.81 13.97
CA VAL A 121 -39.94 32.91 15.26
C VAL A 121 -41.42 33.22 15.02
N GLY A 122 -42.36 32.66 15.80
CA GLY A 122 -43.71 33.22 15.89
C GLY A 122 -44.81 32.32 16.48
N VAL A 123 -45.22 32.65 17.72
CA VAL A 123 -46.58 32.68 18.34
C VAL A 123 -47.60 31.60 17.88
N GLU A 124 -48.15 30.71 18.73
CA GLU A 124 -48.99 30.91 19.94
C GLU A 124 -48.92 29.69 20.90
#